data_AF-A0A2U0S3W5-F1
#
_entry.id   AF-A0A2U0S3W5-F1
#
_cell.length_a   1.000
_cell.length_b   1.000
_cell.length_c   1.000
_cell.angle_alpha   90.00
_cell.angle_beta   90.00
_cell.angle_gamma   90.00
#
_symmetry.space_group_name_H-M   'P 1'
#
loop_
_entity.id
_entity.type
_entity.pdbx_description
1 polymer ?
#
loop_
_entity_poly.entity_id
_entity_poly.type
_entity_poly.pdbx_seq_one_letter_code
_entity_poly.pdbx_strand_id
1 'polypeptide(L)'
;MVEFPEEVVKKAFGASDGRCECLLVEHGHKYNSQCMRVLTWSKRGQSFIAVDGQKGWEAHWIVSPEDGGKPTQENCEILCWDCYIKKNKK
;
A
#
# COMPACT_ATOMS: atom_id res chain seq x y z
N MET A 1 -4.88 -14.92 -7.91
CA MET A 1 -5.10 -13.55 -7.41
C MET A 1 -5.06 -12.61 -8.60
N VAL A 2 -6.03 -11.73 -8.74
CA VAL A 2 -6.02 -10.70 -9.79
C VAL A 2 -5.17 -9.54 -9.28
N GLU A 3 -4.13 -9.20 -10.03
CA GLU A 3 -3.24 -8.08 -9.70
C GLU A 3 -3.64 -6.83 -10.49
N PHE A 4 -3.30 -5.66 -9.96
CA PHE A 4 -3.51 -4.40 -10.67
C PHE A 4 -2.57 -4.30 -11.88
N PRO A 5 -3.04 -3.78 -13.02
CA PRO A 5 -2.17 -3.38 -14.12
C PRO A 5 -1.11 -2.36 -13.65
N GLU A 6 0.12 -2.45 -14.16
CA GLU A 6 1.22 -1.57 -13.74
C GLU A 6 0.88 -0.07 -13.87
N GLU A 7 0.19 0.30 -14.95
CA GLU A 7 -0.29 1.66 -15.20
C GLU A 7 -1.21 2.19 -14.08
N VAL A 8 -2.07 1.34 -13.53
CA VAL A 8 -2.95 1.68 -12.42
C VAL A 8 -2.14 1.90 -11.14
N VAL A 9 -1.17 1.02 -10.89
CA VAL A 9 -0.29 1.13 -9.72
C VAL A 9 0.59 2.38 -9.79
N LYS A 10 1.13 2.71 -10.97
CA LYS A 10 1.90 3.95 -11.19
C LYS A 10 1.06 5.20 -10.92
N LYS A 11 -0.18 5.23 -11.42
CA LYS A 11 -1.12 6.33 -11.16
C LYS A 11 -1.48 6.47 -9.69
N ALA A 12 -1.79 5.36 -9.02
CA ALA A 12 -2.09 5.35 -7.59
C ALA A 12 -0.89 5.80 -6.74
N PHE A 13 0.32 5.29 -7.04
CA PHE A 13 1.54 5.71 -6.35
C PHE A 13 1.87 7.19 -6.55
N GLY A 14 1.65 7.71 -7.76
CA GLY A 14 1.77 9.15 -8.03
C GLY A 14 0.74 9.97 -7.25
N ALA A 15 -0.52 9.51 -7.22
CA ALA A 15 -1.60 10.16 -6.48
C ALA A 15 -1.38 10.16 -4.96
N SER A 16 -0.71 9.14 -4.43
CA SER A 16 -0.35 9.05 -3.02
C SER A 16 0.88 9.88 -2.62
N ASP A 17 1.49 10.61 -3.57
CA ASP A 17 2.77 11.33 -3.37
C ASP A 17 3.90 10.36 -2.92
N GLY A 18 3.83 9.10 -3.34
CA GLY A 18 4.73 8.05 -2.89
C GLY A 18 4.67 7.81 -1.37
N ARG A 19 3.49 7.96 -0.76
CA ARG A 19 3.29 7.74 0.69
C ARG A 19 2.35 6.57 0.95
N CYS A 20 2.49 5.99 2.13
CA CYS A 20 1.57 4.99 2.65
C CYS A 20 0.21 5.64 2.99
N GLU A 21 -0.85 5.09 2.41
CA GLU A 21 -2.24 5.59 2.53
C GLU A 21 -3.03 4.96 3.67
N CYS A 22 -2.40 4.13 4.51
CA CYS A 22 -3.06 3.44 5.62
C CYS A 22 -3.75 4.43 6.59
N LEU A 23 -5.08 4.31 6.69
CA LEU A 23 -5.93 5.08 7.61
C LEU A 23 -6.30 4.33 8.91
N LEU A 24 -5.94 3.05 9.02
CA LEU A 24 -6.29 2.22 10.18
C LEU A 24 -5.51 2.64 11.43
N VAL A 25 -6.20 3.29 12.37
CA VAL A 25 -5.65 3.75 13.66
C VAL A 25 -5.13 2.58 14.49
N GLU A 26 -5.78 1.42 14.41
CA GLU A 26 -5.44 0.19 15.15
C GLU A 26 -4.07 -0.40 14.77
N HIS A 27 -3.46 0.08 13.68
CA HIS A 27 -2.12 -0.36 13.27
C HIS A 27 -0.99 0.29 14.08
N GLY A 28 -1.28 1.15 15.05
CA GLY A 28 -0.31 1.73 15.98
C GLY A 28 0.43 2.95 15.43
N HIS A 29 -0.18 3.66 14.49
CA HIS A 29 0.30 4.99 14.08
C HIS A 29 0.12 5.97 15.25
N LYS A 30 1.08 6.87 15.49
CA LYS A 30 1.03 7.79 16.64
C LYS A 30 -0.20 8.72 16.51
N TYR A 31 -1.14 8.64 17.45
CA TYR A 31 -2.26 9.59 17.64
C TYR A 31 -3.03 9.98 16.36
N ASN A 32 -4.04 9.19 15.97
CA ASN A 32 -5.01 9.52 14.90
C ASN A 32 -4.40 9.94 13.55
N SER A 33 -3.12 9.65 13.32
CA SER A 33 -2.41 10.08 12.12
C SER A 33 -2.34 8.95 11.10
N GLN A 34 -2.45 9.32 9.83
CA GLN A 34 -2.10 8.46 8.71
C GLN A 34 -0.66 7.94 8.85
N CYS A 35 -0.36 6.76 8.28
CA CYS A 35 0.98 6.20 8.35
C CYS A 35 2.07 7.14 7.79
N MET A 36 1.79 7.78 6.64
CA MET A 36 2.63 8.80 5.98
C MET A 36 4.08 8.40 5.68
N ARG A 37 4.44 7.12 5.81
CA ARG A 37 5.78 6.64 5.46
C ARG A 37 6.04 6.91 3.97
N VAL A 38 7.18 7.54 3.69
CA VAL A 38 7.65 7.78 2.32
C VAL A 38 8.14 6.48 1.73
N LEU A 39 7.74 6.20 0.50
CA LEU A 39 7.97 4.97 -0.23
C LEU A 39 8.83 5.29 -1.45
N THR A 40 9.68 4.34 -1.82
CA THR A 40 10.46 4.41 -3.05
C THR A 40 9.85 3.45 -4.06
N TRP A 41 9.48 3.95 -5.25
CA TRP A 41 8.83 3.15 -6.29
C TRP A 41 9.55 1.82 -6.56
N SER A 42 10.90 1.84 -6.64
CA SER A 42 11.73 0.66 -6.91
C SER A 42 11.70 -0.41 -5.82
N LYS A 43 11.13 -0.14 -4.64
CA LYS A 43 11.00 -1.09 -3.52
C LYS A 43 9.64 -1.79 -3.47
N ARG A 44 8.86 -1.76 -4.54
CA ARG A 44 7.60 -2.52 -4.62
C ARG A 44 7.87 -4.02 -4.41
N GLY A 45 7.02 -4.70 -3.63
CA GLY A 45 7.14 -6.13 -3.35
C GLY A 45 8.26 -6.50 -2.35
N GLN A 46 9.05 -5.53 -1.88
CA GLN A 46 10.20 -5.80 -1.02
C GLN A 46 9.78 -6.04 0.44
N SER A 47 9.75 -7.32 0.83
CA SER A 47 9.28 -7.76 2.15
C SER A 47 10.30 -7.65 3.29
N PHE A 48 11.58 -7.56 2.94
CA PHE A 48 12.69 -7.49 3.88
C PHE A 48 13.14 -6.05 4.14
N ILE A 49 13.80 -5.83 5.28
CA ILE A 49 14.39 -4.54 5.64
C ILE A 49 15.61 -4.32 4.74
N ALA A 50 15.61 -3.24 3.93
CA ALA A 50 16.74 -2.88 3.09
C ALA A 50 17.91 -2.32 3.93
N VAL A 51 19.04 -2.07 3.27
CA VAL A 51 20.23 -1.45 3.90
C VAL A 51 19.97 -0.09 4.55
N ASP A 52 18.95 0.64 4.11
CA ASP A 52 18.53 1.92 4.69
C ASP A 52 17.55 1.78 5.88
N GLY A 53 17.34 0.55 6.37
CA GLY A 53 16.48 0.26 7.50
C GLY A 53 14.98 0.27 7.18
N GLN A 54 14.58 0.39 5.91
CA GLN A 54 13.17 0.43 5.51
C GLN A 54 12.77 -0.79 4.66
N LYS A 55 11.57 -1.33 4.93
CA LYS A 55 10.92 -2.28 4.02
C LYS A 55 10.31 -1.56 2.82
N GLY A 56 9.91 -2.34 1.83
CA GLY A 56 9.19 -1.86 0.66
C GLY A 56 7.73 -1.53 0.90
N TRP A 57 6.96 -1.66 -0.17
CA TRP A 57 5.54 -1.37 -0.21
C TRP A 57 4.83 -2.29 -1.21
N GLU A 58 3.51 -2.35 -1.13
CA GLU A 58 2.69 -3.08 -2.09
C GLU A 58 1.34 -2.39 -2.30
N ALA A 59 0.75 -2.62 -3.48
CA ALA A 59 -0.62 -2.22 -3.79
C ALA A 59 -1.64 -3.16 -3.12
N HIS A 60 -2.72 -2.60 -2.59
CA HIS A 60 -3.78 -3.34 -1.94
C HIS A 60 -5.14 -2.97 -2.51
N TRP A 61 -6.01 -3.97 -2.66
CA TRP A 61 -7.39 -3.77 -3.07
C TRP A 61 -8.18 -3.18 -1.91
N ILE A 62 -8.83 -2.03 -2.10
CA ILE A 62 -9.80 -1.52 -1.12
C ILE A 62 -11.05 -2.40 -1.13
N VAL A 63 -11.58 -2.66 -2.32
CA VAL A 63 -12.62 -3.64 -2.60
C VAL A 63 -11.99 -4.74 -3.45
N SER A 64 -12.05 -5.97 -2.95
CA SER A 64 -11.43 -7.12 -3.59
C SER A 64 -12.09 -7.44 -4.94
N PRO A 65 -11.38 -8.09 -5.88
CA PRO A 65 -11.98 -8.55 -7.15
C PRO A 65 -13.12 -9.57 -6.96
N GLU A 66 -13.06 -10.39 -5.91
CA GLU A 66 -14.11 -11.35 -5.55
C GLU A 66 -15.40 -10.65 -5.10
N ASP A 67 -15.28 -9.45 -4.50
CA ASP A 67 -16.40 -8.58 -4.11
C ASP A 67 -16.84 -7.61 -5.23
N GLY A 68 -16.36 -7.80 -6.47
CA GLY A 68 -16.69 -6.96 -7.62
C GLY A 68 -15.81 -5.70 -7.78
N GLY A 69 -14.70 -5.63 -7.05
CA GLY A 69 -13.70 -4.58 -7.19
C GLY A 69 -13.07 -4.54 -8.58
N LYS A 70 -12.88 -3.32 -9.10
CA LYS A 70 -12.27 -3.09 -10.43
C LYS A 70 -10.84 -2.57 -10.29
N PRO A 71 -9.92 -2.92 -11.20
CA PRO A 71 -8.53 -2.45 -11.18
C PRO A 71 -8.46 -0.96 -11.59
N THR A 72 -8.87 -0.08 -10.69
CA THR A 72 -8.91 1.37 -10.87
C THR A 72 -7.96 2.04 -9.89
N GLN A 73 -7.56 3.28 -10.17
CA GLN A 73 -6.64 4.03 -9.30
C GLN A 73 -7.26 4.17 -7.90
N GLU A 74 -8.55 4.49 -7.85
CA GLU A 74 -9.33 4.73 -6.63
C GLU A 74 -9.54 3.47 -5.78
N ASN A 75 -9.37 2.29 -6.36
CA ASN A 75 -9.48 1.01 -5.65
C ASN A 75 -8.11 0.39 -5.33
N CYS A 76 -7.01 1.05 -5.74
CA CYS A 76 -5.63 0.62 -5.58
C CYS A 76 -4.96 1.46 -4.49
N GLU A 77 -5.00 0.97 -3.25
CA GLU A 77 -4.39 1.64 -2.10
C GLU A 77 -2.90 1.28 -1.99
N ILE A 78 -2.05 2.29 -1.75
CA ILE A 78 -0.60 2.13 -1.64
C ILE A 78 -0.20 2.00 -0.17
N LEU A 79 0.36 0.85 0.20
CA LEU A 79 0.68 0.54 1.59
C LEU A 79 2.16 0.22 1.77
N CYS A 80 2.79 0.77 2.82
CA CYS A 80 4.08 0.25 3.26
C CYS A 80 3.95 -1.21 3.66
N TRP A 81 5.04 -1.97 3.58
CA TRP A 81 5.00 -3.41 3.83
C TRP A 81 4.40 -3.78 5.19
N ASP A 82 4.69 -3.01 6.24
CA ASP A 82 4.15 -3.24 7.58
C ASP A 82 2.63 -3.03 7.66
N CYS A 83 2.08 -2.07 6.91
CA CYS A 83 0.63 -1.85 6.82
C CYS A 83 -0.03 -2.92 5.94
N TYR A 84 0.62 -3.27 4.82
CA TYR A 84 0.15 -4.30 3.91
C TYR A 84 -0.02 -5.65 4.62
N ILE A 85 0.98 -6.10 5.37
CA ILE A 85 0.88 -7.37 6.11
C ILE A 85 -0.19 -7.34 7.20
N LYS A 86 -0.44 -6.18 7.85
CA LYS A 86 -1.47 -6.07 8.88
C LYS A 86 -2.88 -6.11 8.28
N LYS A 87 -3.11 -5.40 7.18
CA LYS A 87 -4.40 -5.46 6.46
C LYS A 87 -4.73 -6.85 5.92
N ASN A 88 -3.73 -7.62 5.51
CA ASN A 88 -3.95 -8.97 4.98
C ASN A 88 -4.05 -10.07 6.06
N LYS A 89 -3.79 -9.75 7.33
CA LYS A 89 -4.07 -10.66 8.45
C LYS A 89 -5.52 -10.47 8.87
N LYS A 90 -6.43 -11.25 8.26
CA LYS A 90 -7.78 -11.46 8.77
C LYS A 90 -7.75 -12.17 10.12
#